data_AF-A0A4Y2CNP4-F1
#
_entry.id   AF-A0A4Y2CNP4-F1
#
_cell.length_a   1.000
_cell.length_b   1.000
_cell.length_c   1.000
_cell.angle_alpha   90.00
_cell.angle_beta   90.00
_cell.angle_gamma   90.00
#
_symmetry.space_group_name_H-M   'P 1'
#
loop_
_entity.id
_entity.type
_entity.pdbx_description
1 polymer ?
#
loop_
_entity_poly.entity_id
_entity_poly.type
_entity_poly.pdbx_seq_one_letter_code
_entity_poly.pdbx_strand_id
1 'polypeptide(L)'
;MKSACFLAVVLCLVCFATAELNETCDTNADCEEGECCVQLSRFLSPKCRHLKKEHELCLPNPDNFLQDDKYSYMCPCSEGLTCTPKEVERKEGTTIYKNANCKKSEE
;
A
#
# COMPACT_ATOMS: atom_id res chain seq x y z
N MET A 1 -2.05 27.35 37.05
CA MET A 1 -1.16 26.17 36.88
C MET A 1 -1.83 24.98 36.20
N LYS A 2 -3.11 24.66 36.49
CA LYS A 2 -3.83 23.53 35.87
C LYS A 2 -4.10 23.70 34.37
N SER A 3 -4.37 24.94 33.93
CA SER A 3 -4.69 25.24 32.52
C SER A 3 -3.48 25.19 31.57
N ALA A 4 -2.26 25.38 32.09
CA ALA A 4 -1.03 25.33 31.29
C ALA A 4 -0.65 23.88 30.90
N CYS A 5 -0.88 22.91 31.81
CA CYS A 5 -0.72 21.50 31.49
C CYS A 5 -1.76 21.01 30.48
N PHE A 6 -3.01 21.50 30.56
CA PHE A 6 -4.06 21.10 29.63
C PHE A 6 -3.76 21.58 28.19
N LEU A 7 -3.25 22.80 28.04
CA LEU A 7 -2.82 23.35 26.74
C LEU A 7 -1.64 22.58 26.14
N ALA A 8 -0.68 22.13 26.96
CA ALA A 8 0.46 21.33 26.49
C ALA A 8 0.05 19.92 26.03
N VAL A 9 -0.89 19.27 26.73
CA VAL A 9 -1.39 17.94 26.36
C VAL A 9 -2.20 17.98 25.06
N VAL A 10 -3.00 19.03 24.85
CA VAL A 10 -3.75 19.23 23.60
C VAL A 10 -2.81 19.55 22.43
N LEU A 11 -1.72 20.30 22.65
CA LEU A 11 -0.72 20.56 21.61
C LEU A 11 -0.01 19.27 21.15
N CYS A 12 0.33 18.36 22.07
CA CYS A 12 0.94 17.07 21.73
C CYS A 12 -0.01 16.14 20.95
N LEU A 13 -1.33 16.20 21.20
CA LEU A 13 -2.31 15.38 20.49
C LEU A 13 -2.57 15.85 19.05
N VAL A 14 -2.37 17.15 18.77
CA VAL A 14 -2.53 17.72 17.41
C VAL A 14 -1.31 17.41 16.51
N CYS A 15 -0.14 17.12 17.08
CA CYS A 15 1.06 16.76 16.32
C CYS A 15 0.99 15.39 15.63
N PHE A 16 0.07 14.51 16.02
CA PHE A 16 -0.11 13.22 15.34
C PHE A 16 -1.07 13.28 14.13
N ALA A 17 -1.62 14.47 13.82
CA ALA A 17 -2.66 14.64 12.81
C ALA A 17 -2.21 15.40 11.54
N THR A 18 -0.92 15.36 11.22
CA THR A 18 -0.35 15.97 10.01
C THR A 18 0.72 15.01 9.46
N ALA A 19 0.72 14.53 8.22
CA ALA A 19 0.02 14.95 7.02
C ALA A 19 -0.07 13.77 6.03
N GLU A 20 -1.28 13.40 5.60
CA GLU A 20 -1.45 12.54 4.42
C GLU A 20 -1.30 13.37 3.13
N LEU A 21 -0.12 13.94 2.90
CA LEU A 21 0.27 14.27 1.53
C LEU A 21 0.91 13.00 0.97
N ASN A 22 0.36 12.52 -0.15
CA ASN A 22 0.96 11.42 -0.91
C ASN A 22 2.33 11.90 -1.42
N GLU A 23 3.35 11.76 -0.57
CA GLU A 23 4.70 12.23 -0.80
C GLU A 23 5.28 11.51 -2.01
N THR A 24 6.12 12.22 -2.75
CA THR A 24 6.91 11.60 -3.80
C THR A 24 7.97 10.72 -3.15
N CYS A 25 8.17 9.52 -3.68
CA CYS A 25 9.12 8.54 -3.16
C CYS A 25 10.01 8.02 -4.29
N ASP A 26 11.22 7.58 -3.98
CA ASP A 26 12.09 6.90 -4.93
C ASP A 26 12.18 5.39 -4.64
N THR A 27 12.00 5.00 -3.38
CA THR A 27 12.07 3.62 -2.87
C THR A 27 10.98 3.35 -1.82
N ASN A 28 10.76 2.09 -1.45
CA ASN A 28 9.80 1.73 -0.40
C ASN A 28 10.22 2.27 0.98
N ALA A 29 11.51 2.49 1.22
CA ALA A 29 12.03 3.03 2.48
C ALA A 29 11.68 4.51 2.71
N ASP A 30 11.24 5.23 1.67
CA ASP A 30 10.80 6.62 1.78
C ASP A 30 9.35 6.73 2.30
N CYS A 31 8.62 5.62 2.35
CA CYS A 31 7.22 5.59 2.76
C CYS A 31 7.04 5.13 4.20
N GLU A 32 5.89 5.49 4.79
CA GLU A 32 5.57 5.11 6.16
C GLU A 32 5.23 3.61 6.29
N GLU A 33 5.18 3.13 7.54
CA GLU A 33 4.71 1.78 7.83
C GLU A 33 3.27 1.60 7.32
N GLY A 34 3.01 0.52 6.58
CA GLY A 34 1.72 0.30 5.95
C GLY A 34 1.55 0.98 4.59
N GLU A 35 2.62 1.54 4.03
CA GLU A 35 2.67 2.09 2.68
C GLU A 35 3.71 1.41 1.78
N CYS A 36 3.64 1.70 0.49
CA CYS A 36 4.65 1.33 -0.50
C CYS A 36 4.82 2.44 -1.55
N CYS A 37 5.97 2.45 -2.23
CA CYS A 37 6.21 3.40 -3.30
C CYS A 37 5.64 2.90 -4.63
N VAL A 38 4.77 3.70 -5.27
CA VAL A 38 4.05 3.31 -6.49
C VAL A 38 4.40 4.20 -7.69
N GLN A 39 4.82 3.57 -8.78
CA GLN A 39 4.99 4.19 -10.10
C GLN A 39 3.80 3.86 -11.00
N LEU A 40 2.89 4.81 -11.20
CA LEU A 40 1.71 4.61 -12.07
C LEU A 40 2.05 4.72 -13.57
N SER A 41 2.95 5.62 -13.91
CA SER A 41 3.35 5.91 -15.29
C SER A 41 4.72 6.59 -15.28
N ARG A 42 5.58 6.29 -16.26
CA ARG A 42 6.92 6.91 -16.38
C ARG A 42 6.92 8.44 -16.49
N PHE A 43 5.77 9.05 -16.77
CA PHE A 43 5.61 10.51 -16.89
C PHE A 43 5.16 11.19 -15.59
N LEU A 44 4.80 10.43 -14.56
CA LEU A 44 4.37 10.96 -13.27
C LEU A 44 5.39 10.63 -12.21
N SER A 45 5.56 11.52 -11.23
CA SER A 45 6.38 11.21 -10.06
C SER A 45 5.76 10.04 -9.28
N PRO A 46 6.57 9.03 -8.89
CA PRO A 46 6.13 7.98 -7.98
C PRO A 46 5.66 8.57 -6.65
N LYS A 47 4.74 7.88 -5.99
CA LYS A 47 4.14 8.33 -4.72
C LYS A 47 3.94 7.20 -3.74
N CYS A 48 4.06 7.51 -2.46
CA CYS A 48 3.65 6.61 -1.40
C CYS A 48 2.13 6.38 -1.45
N ARG A 49 1.73 5.12 -1.29
CA ARG A 49 0.34 4.68 -1.27
C ARG A 49 0.17 3.63 -0.19
N HIS A 50 -1.01 3.56 0.41
CA HIS A 50 -1.31 2.50 1.38
C HIS A 50 -1.30 1.10 0.76
N LEU A 51 -0.82 0.14 1.56
CA LEU A 51 -0.99 -1.30 1.32
C LEU A 51 -2.49 -1.66 1.24
N LYS A 52 -2.81 -2.70 0.47
CA LYS A 52 -4.18 -3.13 0.22
C LYS A 52 -4.78 -3.84 1.44
N LYS A 53 -5.98 -3.42 1.82
CA LYS A 53 -6.72 -3.97 2.95
C LYS A 53 -7.51 -5.22 2.54
N GLU A 54 -8.04 -5.93 3.52
CA GLU A 54 -8.89 -7.10 3.29
C GLU A 54 -10.05 -6.76 2.34
N HIS A 55 -10.30 -7.66 1.38
CA HIS A 55 -11.29 -7.55 0.31
C HIS A 55 -11.00 -6.51 -0.79
N GLU A 56 -9.93 -5.73 -0.71
CA GLU A 56 -9.55 -4.83 -1.81
C GLU A 56 -8.95 -5.59 -3.00
N LEU A 57 -9.14 -5.04 -4.20
CA LEU A 57 -8.54 -5.55 -5.43
C LEU A 57 -7.00 -5.51 -5.33
N CYS A 58 -6.35 -6.57 -5.78
CA CYS A 58 -4.90 -6.71 -5.77
C CYS A 58 -4.38 -7.34 -7.06
N LEU A 59 -3.07 -7.20 -7.29
CA LEU A 59 -2.36 -7.88 -8.37
C LEU A 59 -1.71 -9.16 -7.83
N PRO A 60 -2.04 -10.35 -8.38
CA PRO A 60 -1.34 -11.58 -8.03
C PRO A 60 0.13 -11.52 -8.43
N ASN A 61 1.00 -12.05 -7.57
CA ASN A 61 2.47 -12.02 -7.73
C ASN A 61 3.01 -10.57 -7.86
N PRO A 62 2.84 -9.74 -6.82
CA PRO A 62 3.19 -8.32 -6.85
C PRO A 62 4.68 -8.08 -7.17
N ASP A 63 5.57 -9.01 -6.83
CA ASP A 63 7.01 -8.93 -7.13
C ASP A 63 7.31 -8.86 -8.63
N ASN A 64 6.44 -9.41 -9.48
CA ASN A 64 6.57 -9.28 -10.94
C ASN A 64 6.36 -7.83 -11.43
N PHE A 65 5.76 -6.99 -10.58
CA PHE A 65 5.47 -5.59 -10.85
C PHE A 65 6.36 -4.65 -10.04
N LEU A 66 7.33 -5.18 -9.29
CA LEU A 66 8.31 -4.43 -8.53
C LEU A 66 9.54 -4.13 -9.41
N GLN A 67 9.84 -2.85 -9.62
CA GLN A 67 11.01 -2.41 -10.38
C GLN A 67 11.69 -1.25 -9.66
N ASP A 68 13.00 -1.35 -9.44
CA ASP A 68 13.79 -0.35 -8.71
C ASP A 68 13.15 0.01 -7.36
N ASP A 69 12.69 -1.01 -6.63
CA ASP A 69 11.99 -0.87 -5.34
C ASP A 69 10.68 -0.05 -5.39
N LYS A 70 10.05 0.01 -6.57
CA LYS A 70 8.74 0.65 -6.80
C LYS A 70 7.74 -0.32 -7.39
N TYR A 71 6.56 -0.39 -6.81
CA TYR A 71 5.47 -1.18 -7.36
C TYR A 71 4.80 -0.46 -8.53
N SER A 72 4.55 -1.19 -9.60
CA SER A 72 3.75 -0.70 -10.71
C SER A 72 2.26 -0.78 -10.36
N TYR A 73 1.50 0.26 -10.70
CA TYR A 73 0.04 0.35 -10.57
C TYR A 73 -0.52 0.45 -9.14
N MET A 74 -0.14 -0.44 -8.22
CA MET A 74 -0.67 -0.47 -6.87
C MET A 74 0.23 -1.21 -5.88
N CYS A 75 0.08 -0.90 -4.59
CA CYS A 75 0.73 -1.65 -3.52
C CYS A 75 0.22 -3.08 -3.40
N PRO A 76 1.03 -3.98 -2.80
CA PRO A 76 0.60 -5.32 -2.41
C PRO A 76 -0.40 -5.28 -1.25
N CYS A 77 -0.93 -6.44 -0.88
CA CYS A 77 -1.73 -6.61 0.33
C CYS A 77 -0.92 -6.27 1.58
N SER A 78 -1.59 -5.76 2.61
CA SER A 78 -0.98 -5.53 3.92
C SER A 78 -0.51 -6.84 4.56
N GLU A 79 0.33 -6.74 5.58
CA GLU A 79 0.81 -7.89 6.34
C GLU A 79 -0.34 -8.81 6.81
N GLY A 80 -0.10 -10.12 6.77
CA GLY A 80 -1.10 -11.14 7.11
C GLY A 80 -2.20 -11.35 6.07
N LEU A 81 -2.14 -10.65 4.92
CA LEU A 81 -3.06 -10.84 3.81
C LEU A 81 -2.34 -11.39 2.57
N THR A 82 -3.04 -12.25 1.82
CA THR A 82 -2.60 -12.79 0.53
C THR A 82 -3.55 -12.39 -0.57
N CYS A 83 -3.01 -12.05 -1.74
CA CYS A 83 -3.81 -11.75 -2.92
C CYS A 83 -4.36 -13.03 -3.54
N THR A 84 -5.66 -13.30 -3.36
CA THR A 84 -6.29 -14.54 -3.81
C THR A 84 -7.25 -14.29 -4.98
N PRO A 85 -7.00 -14.85 -6.17
CA PRO A 85 -7.95 -14.83 -7.28
C PRO A 85 -9.19 -15.67 -6.98
N LYS A 86 -10.37 -15.22 -7.42
CA LYS A 86 -11.58 -16.05 -7.37
C LYS A 86 -11.56 -17.16 -8.40
N GLU A 87 -11.01 -16.87 -9.58
CA GLU A 87 -10.90 -17.81 -10.69
C GLU A 87 -9.54 -17.65 -11.36
N VAL A 88 -8.93 -18.77 -11.74
CA VAL A 88 -7.68 -18.82 -12.50
C VAL A 88 -7.92 -19.59 -13.77
N GLU A 89 -7.82 -18.92 -14.92
CA GLU A 89 -7.90 -19.56 -16.23
C GLU A 89 -6.49 -19.71 -16.82
N ARG A 90 -6.18 -20.87 -17.38
CA ARG A 90 -4.93 -21.09 -18.13
C ARG A 90 -5.29 -21.31 -19.60
N LYS A 91 -4.81 -20.43 -20.48
CA LYS A 91 -5.04 -20.48 -21.93
C LYS A 91 -3.74 -20.27 -22.67
N GLU A 92 -3.35 -21.22 -23.51
CA GLU A 92 -2.22 -21.09 -24.45
C GLU A 92 -0.93 -20.51 -23.81
N GLY A 93 -0.55 -21.03 -22.64
CA GLY A 93 0.64 -20.57 -21.91
C GLY A 93 0.46 -19.28 -21.09
N THR A 94 -0.70 -18.63 -21.16
CA THR A 94 -1.06 -17.46 -20.35
C THR A 94 -1.92 -17.87 -19.16
N THR A 95 -1.64 -17.30 -17.98
CA THR A 95 -2.49 -17.44 -16.79
C THR A 95 -3.26 -16.14 -16.56
N ILE A 96 -4.58 -16.23 -16.54
CA ILE A 96 -5.50 -15.10 -16.30
C ILE A 96 -6.07 -15.25 -14.90
N TYR A 97 -5.84 -14.23 -14.07
CA TYR A 97 -6.38 -14.14 -12.72
C TYR A 97 -7.60 -13.22 -12.72
N LYS A 98 -8.75 -13.72 -12.28
CA LYS A 98 -10.00 -12.93 -12.23
C LYS A 98 -10.42 -12.63 -10.80
N ASN A 99 -10.86 -11.39 -10.59
CA ASN A 99 -11.39 -10.89 -9.31
C ASN A 99 -10.47 -11.23 -8.14
N ALA A 100 -9.18 -10.89 -8.26
CA ALA A 100 -8.21 -11.13 -7.20
C ALA A 100 -8.34 -10.04 -6.13
N ASN A 101 -8.50 -10.47 -4.89
CA ASN A 101 -8.64 -9.58 -3.75
C ASN A 101 -7.80 -10.06 -2.57
N CYS A 102 -7.42 -9.15 -1.70
CA CYS A 102 -6.71 -9.50 -0.48
C CYS A 102 -7.64 -10.29 0.46
N LYS A 103 -7.13 -11.38 1.02
CA LYS A 103 -7.80 -12.22 2.01
C LYS A 103 -6.79 -12.59 3.09
N LYS A 104 -7.25 -12.95 4.28
CA LYS A 104 -6.36 -13.47 5.33
C LYS A 104 -5.55 -14.64 4.80
N SER A 105 -4.25 -14.62 5.05
CA SER A 105 -3.38 -15.77 4.81
C SER A 105 -3.90 -16.94 5.64
N GLU A 106 -4.10 -18.10 5.02
CA GLU A 106 -4.40 -19.33 5.76
C GLU A 106 -3.06 -19.81 6.36
N GLU A 107 -2.94 -19.73 7.70
CA GLU A 107 -1.81 -20.29 8.47
C GLU A 107 -1.88 -21.82 8.56
#